data_AF-A0A645IN11-F1
#
_entry.id   AF-A0A645IN11-F1
#
_cell.length_a   1.000
_cell.length_b   1.000
_cell.length_c   1.000
_cell.angle_alpha   90.00
_cell.angle_beta   90.00
_cell.angle_gamma   90.00
#
_symmetry.space_group_name_H-M   'P 1'
#
loop_
_entity.id
_entity.type
_entity.pdbx_description
1 polymer ?
#
loop_
_entity_poly.entity_id
_entity_poly.type
_entity_poly.pdbx_seq_one_letter_code
_entity_poly.pdbx_strand_id
1 'polypeptide(L)' 'MDIEGSESHAIKGAADTIRKHHPKLYICAYHRNEDLFALPLQIFDIDPTYKFYIRQHPYIPAWECNFYLV' A
#
# COMPACT_ATOMS: atom_id res chain seq x y z
N MET A 1 -4.32 0.11 6.02
CA MET A 1 -4.74 1.40 5.47
C MET A 1 -5.77 1.07 4.44
N ASP A 2 -6.98 1.54 4.68
CA ASP A 2 -8.18 1.27 3.91
C ASP A 2 -9.03 2.54 4.00
N ILE A 3 -8.96 3.36 2.96
CA ILE A 3 -9.45 4.75 2.95
C ILE A 3 -10.21 5.03 1.64
N GLU A 4 -11.01 4.07 1.19
CA GLU A 4 -12.00 4.24 0.11
C GLU A 4 -11.43 4.90 -1.16
N GLY A 5 -10.23 4.47 -1.58
CA GLY A 5 -9.56 4.94 -2.80
C GLY A 5 -8.69 6.18 -2.61
N SER A 6 -8.37 6.55 -1.36
CA SER A 6 -7.47 7.67 -1.02
C SER A 6 -6.07 7.22 -0.59
N GLU A 7 -5.72 5.95 -0.77
CA GLU A 7 -4.44 5.35 -0.32
C GLU A 7 -3.24 6.12 -0.85
N SER A 8 -3.22 6.47 -2.15
CA SER A 8 -2.10 7.23 -2.74
C SER A 8 -1.90 8.60 -2.09
N HIS A 9 -2.99 9.30 -1.75
CA HIS A 9 -2.93 10.60 -1.08
C HIS A 9 -2.43 10.46 0.36
N ALA A 10 -2.88 9.42 1.07
CA ALA A 10 -2.43 9.12 2.43
C ALA A 10 -0.94 8.72 2.46
N ILE A 11 -0.46 7.90 1.52
CA ILE A 11 0.96 7.56 1.37
C ILE A 11 1.78 8.83 1.11
N LYS A 12 1.32 9.70 0.20
CA LYS A 12 1.99 10.98 -0.10
C LYS A 12 2.07 11.87 1.14
N GLY A 13 0.98 12.01 1.90
CA GLY A 13 0.96 12.79 3.14
C GLY A 13 1.83 12.20 4.25
N ALA A 14 2.03 10.88 4.25
CA ALA A 14 2.85 10.17 5.21
C ALA A 14 4.31 9.94 4.77
N ALA A 15 4.74 10.47 3.62
CA ALA A 15 6.02 10.13 2.99
C ALA A 15 7.23 10.35 3.91
N ASP A 16 7.26 11.46 4.65
CA ASP A 16 8.36 11.75 5.59
C ASP A 16 8.36 10.80 6.79
N THR A 17 7.19 10.43 7.29
CA THR A 17 7.04 9.42 8.35
C THR A 17 7.51 8.06 7.87
N ILE A 18 7.12 7.64 6.66
CA ILE A 18 7.54 6.36 6.06
C ILE A 18 9.06 6.34 5.93
N ARG A 19 9.64 7.36 5.30
CA ARG A 19 11.10 7.46 5.08
C ARG A 19 11.91 7.50 6.38
N LYS A 20 11.41 8.20 7.41
CA LYS A 20 12.14 8.39 8.66
C LYS A 20 12.03 7.18 9.59
N HIS A 21 10.86 6.54 9.64
CA HIS A 21 10.57 5.54 10.66
C HIS A 21 10.47 4.11 10.12
N HIS A 22 10.47 3.93 8.78
CA HIS A 22 10.35 2.64 8.12
C HIS A 22 9.28 1.72 8.77
N PRO A 23 8.05 2.22 9.00
CA PRO A 23 7.02 1.44 9.69
C PRO A 23 6.61 0.23 8.83
N LYS A 24 6.18 -0.86 9.46
CA LYS A 24 5.47 -1.92 8.71
C LYS A 24 4.17 -1.35 8.16
N LEU A 25 3.90 -1.58 6.88
CA LEU A 25 2.71 -1.08 6.22
C LEU A 25 1.77 -2.23 5.84
N TYR A 26 0.49 -2.02 6.07
CA TYR A 26 -0.59 -2.86 5.58
C TYR A 26 -1.53 -1.95 4.80
N ILE A 27 -1.73 -2.18 3.50
CA ILE A 27 -2.43 -1.25 2.60
C ILE A 27 -3.33 -2.05 1.65
N CYS A 28 -4.60 -1.67 1.54
CA CYS A 28 -5.50 -2.29 0.57
C CYS A 28 -5.18 -1.83 -0.87
N ALA A 29 -5.44 -2.69 -1.84
CA ALA A 29 -5.19 -2.41 -3.27
C ALA A 29 -6.41 -2.72 -4.14
N TYR A 30 -7.60 -2.81 -3.54
CA TYR A 30 -8.82 -3.25 -4.20
C TYR A 30 -9.81 -2.12 -4.54
N HIS A 31 -9.53 -0.87 -4.14
CA HIS A 31 -10.40 0.28 -4.46
C HIS A 31 -10.30 0.73 -5.91
N ARG A 32 -9.11 0.65 -6.51
CA ARG A 32 -8.89 0.96 -7.92
C ARG A 32 -7.98 -0.06 -8.56
N ASN A 33 -8.24 -0.38 -9.82
CA ASN A 33 -7.40 -1.30 -10.58
C ASN A 33 -5.93 -0.80 -10.67
N GLU A 34 -5.72 0.51 -10.68
CA GLU A 34 -4.39 1.13 -10.72
C GLU A 34 -3.59 0.90 -9.43
N ASP A 35 -4.25 0.72 -8.29
CA ASP A 35 -3.61 0.66 -6.97
C ASP A 35 -2.69 -0.56 -6.81
N LEU A 36 -2.99 -1.66 -7.52
CA LEU A 36 -2.14 -2.85 -7.58
C LEU A 36 -0.73 -2.58 -8.11
N PHE A 37 -0.53 -1.49 -8.86
CA PHE A 37 0.77 -1.13 -9.43
C PHE A 37 1.26 0.20 -8.89
N ALA A 38 0.39 1.20 -8.81
CA ALA A 38 0.77 2.56 -8.44
C ALA A 38 1.23 2.67 -6.98
N LEU A 39 0.52 2.04 -6.04
CA LEU A 39 0.86 2.12 -4.61
C LEU A 39 2.23 1.52 -4.28
N PRO A 40 2.59 0.29 -4.71
CA PRO A 40 3.91 -0.25 -4.41
C PRO A 40 5.04 0.55 -5.06
N LEU A 41 4.85 1.07 -6.28
CA LEU A 41 5.83 1.94 -6.94
C LEU A 41 6.02 3.26 -6.18
N GLN A 42 4.92 3.89 -5.75
CA GLN A 42 4.96 5.12 -4.96
C GLN A 42 5.71 4.92 -3.63
N ILE A 43 5.52 3.79 -2.96
CA ILE A 43 6.23 3.50 -1.70
C ILE A 43 7.69 3.16 -1.97
N PHE A 44 8.00 2.44 -3.05
CA PHE A 44 9.38 2.16 -3.45
C PHE A 44 10.18 3.45 -3.71
N ASP A 45 9.55 4.45 -4.32
CA ASP A 45 10.17 5.78 -4.52
C ASP A 45 10.42 6.53 -3.20
N ILE A 46 9.59 6.30 -2.19
CA ILE A 46 9.77 6.89 -0.85
C ILE A 46 10.88 6.17 -0.09
N ASP A 47 10.87 4.84 -0.11
CA ASP A 47 11.83 3.98 0.54
C ASP A 47 11.99 2.64 -0.22
N PRO A 48 13.09 2.46 -0.97
CA PRO A 48 13.31 1.26 -1.78
C PRO A 48 13.75 0.04 -0.95
N THR A 49 13.94 0.18 0.36
CA THR A 49 14.44 -0.91 1.23
C THR A 49 13.35 -1.88 1.69
N TYR A 50 12.07 -1.51 1.51
CA TYR A 50 10.95 -2.37 1.85
C TYR A 50 10.93 -3.67 1.05
N LYS A 51 10.49 -4.75 1.70
CA LYS A 51 10.08 -5.98 1.04
C LYS A 51 8.57 -5.97 0.85
N PHE A 52 8.16 -6.15 -0.40
CA PHE A 52 6.75 -6.09 -0.80
C PHE A 52 6.15 -7.50 -0.88
N TYR A 53 5.00 -7.68 -0.25
CA TYR A 53 4.21 -8.91 -0.32
C TYR A 53 2.76 -8.56 -0.61
N ILE A 54 2.09 -9.38 -1.41
CA ILE A 54 0.65 -9.28 -1.67
C ILE A 54 -0.06 -10.52 -1.12
N ARG A 55 -1.22 -10.31 -0.50
CA ARG A 55 -2.10 -11.40 -0.06
C ARG A 55 -3.55 -11.05 -0.34
N GLN A 56 -4.29 -12.10 -0.66
CA GLN A 56 -5.73 -12.08 -0.83
C GLN A 56 -6.33 -12.86 0.32
N HIS A 57 -7.15 -12.23 1.16
CA HIS A 57 -7.91 -12.96 2.18
C HIS A 57 -9.21 -13.51 1.59
N PRO A 58 -9.78 -14.60 2.14
CA PRO A 58 -11.07 -15.12 1.69
C PRO A 58 -12.19 -14.10 1.87
N TYR A 59 -12.74 -13.58 0.77
CA TYR A 59 -13.85 -12.63 0.76
C TYR A 59 -14.52 -12.58 -0.63
N ILE A 60 -15.38 -11.58 -0.87
CA ILE A 60 -15.95 -11.29 -2.20
C ILE A 60 -14.82 -11.20 -3.22
N PRO A 61 -14.95 -11.82 -4.41
CA PRO A 61 -13.92 -11.77 -5.45
C PRO A 61 -13.44 -10.34 -5.72
N ALA A 62 -12.13 -10.16 -5.84
CA ALA A 62 -11.41 -8.90 -6.06
C ALA A 62 -11.33 -7.91 -4.87
N TRP A 63 -12.05 -8.14 -3.77
CA TRP A 63 -11.94 -7.35 -2.54
C TRP A 63 -10.93 -7.97 -1.58
N GLU A 64 -10.40 -7.25 -0.59
CA GLU A 64 -9.41 -7.80 0.37
C GLU A 64 -8.08 -8.25 -0.24
N CYS A 65 -7.72 -7.67 -1.40
CA CYS A 65 -6.36 -7.73 -1.93
C CYS A 65 -5.51 -6.67 -1.22
N ASN A 66 -4.49 -7.09 -0.47
CA ASN A 66 -3.73 -6.22 0.42
C ASN A 66 -2.21 -6.39 0.24
N PHE A 67 -1.49 -5.28 0.32
CA PHE A 67 -0.04 -5.23 0.43
C PHE A 67 0.43 -5.27 1.90
N TYR A 68 1.51 -6.01 2.11
CA TYR A 68 2.31 -5.98 3.33
C TYR A 68 3.72 -5.51 2.96
N LEU A 69 4.19 -4.48 3.63
CA LEU A 69 5.54 -3.95 3.45
C LEU A 69 6.29 -4.03 4.78
N VAL A 70 7.44 -4.69 4.76
CA VAL A 70 8.28 -4.99 5.95
C VAL A 70 9.77 -4.78 5.69
#